data_AF-A0AAU2RA04-F1
#
_entry.id   AF-A0AAU2RA04-F1
#
_cell.length_a   1.000
_cell.length_b   1.000
_cell.length_c   1.000
_cell.angle_alpha   90.00
_cell.angle_beta   90.00
_cell.angle_gamma   90.00
#
_symmetry.space_group_name_H-M   'P 1'
#
loop_
_entity.id
_entity.type
_entity.pdbx_description
1 polymer ?
#
loop_
_entity_poly.entity_id
_entity_poly.type
_entity_poly.pdbx_seq_one_letter_code
_entity_poly.pdbx_strand_id
1 'polypeptide(L)'
;MADFGRTARLRLLGIGVAAGAVLTAGGVFAVTSLGDGSTERGTEAKPSPSVSSTTESPRKVKEYTPATAPRLSLLKPKSNADGIGTGFEYSSFGATSAAVSYWEGLDLLDDVIAHKQWTAIAAKDSPETIDQGVSEVRKLREGVGLPPSGGTPDGITFSTNVKAVLTRSLDKSGDIVVVWMSYDRFATIRGKGADDDPLRDETTNLILKWDGSDWKVTTEAKYTAKVTGPRSYAPDSKWAFAAGWRQVSGG
;
A
#
# COMPACT_ATOMS: atom_id res chain seq x y z
N MET A 1 26.05 2.10 -34.21
CA MET A 1 25.08 3.16 -33.90
C MET A 1 23.73 2.71 -34.41
N ALA A 2 22.90 2.14 -33.55
CA ALA A 2 21.55 1.72 -33.93
C ALA A 2 20.63 2.95 -33.89
N ASP A 3 20.00 3.25 -35.01
CA ASP A 3 19.06 4.34 -35.20
C ASP A 3 17.73 3.97 -34.51
N PHE A 4 17.52 4.43 -33.28
CA PHE A 4 16.25 4.28 -32.54
C PHE A 4 15.25 5.35 -33.00
N GLY A 5 14.93 5.33 -34.30
CA GLY A 5 13.91 6.13 -34.95
C GLY A 5 12.49 5.57 -34.76
N ARG A 6 12.05 5.37 -33.52
CA ARG A 6 10.63 5.27 -33.17
C ARG A 6 10.44 5.99 -31.85
N THR A 7 9.64 7.05 -31.86
CA THR A 7 9.06 7.68 -30.67
C THR A 7 8.18 6.67 -29.95
N ALA A 8 8.80 5.77 -29.19
CA ALA A 8 8.11 4.99 -28.17
C ALA A 8 7.67 5.97 -27.10
N ARG A 9 6.36 6.23 -27.02
CA ARG A 9 5.78 6.88 -25.84
C ARG A 9 5.99 5.90 -24.69
N LEU A 10 6.72 6.34 -23.67
CA LEU A 10 6.90 5.57 -22.45
C LEU A 10 5.53 5.52 -21.76
N ARG A 11 4.74 4.49 -22.05
CA ARG A 11 3.54 4.21 -21.26
C ARG A 11 4.02 3.46 -20.04
N LEU A 12 4.16 4.18 -18.94
CA LEU A 12 4.36 3.55 -17.64
C LEU A 12 3.19 2.60 -17.40
N LEU A 13 3.46 1.30 -17.38
CA LEU A 13 2.49 0.32 -16.90
C LEU A 13 2.53 0.34 -15.38
N GLY A 14 1.36 0.42 -14.74
CA GLY A 14 1.26 0.26 -13.30
C GLY A 14 1.74 -1.13 -12.91
N ILE A 15 2.85 -1.22 -12.18
CA ILE A 15 3.21 -2.44 -11.45
C ILE A 15 2.25 -2.55 -10.27
N GLY A 16 1.14 -3.23 -10.47
CA GLY A 16 0.30 -3.69 -9.39
C GLY A 16 0.80 -5.07 -8.97
N VAL A 17 1.22 -5.23 -7.71
CA VAL A 17 1.28 -6.57 -7.12
C VAL A 17 -0.17 -7.03 -7.04
N ALA A 18 -0.63 -7.70 -8.10
CA ALA A 18 -1.94 -8.27 -8.17
C ALA A 18 -1.95 -9.45 -7.19
N ALA A 19 -2.44 -9.20 -5.98
CA ALA A 19 -3.01 -10.23 -5.13
C ALA A 19 -4.20 -10.84 -5.89
N GLY A 20 -3.91 -11.76 -6.80
CA GLY A 20 -4.88 -12.43 -7.65
C GLY A 20 -5.76 -13.35 -6.83
N ALA A 21 -6.90 -12.85 -6.35
CA ALA A 21 -8.00 -13.71 -5.93
C ALA A 21 -8.78 -14.14 -7.18
N VAL A 22 -8.33 -15.23 -7.82
CA VAL A 22 -9.16 -15.96 -8.80
C VAL A 22 -10.17 -16.78 -8.01
N LEU A 23 -11.38 -16.23 -7.81
CA LEU A 23 -12.53 -16.96 -7.29
C LEU A 23 -13.18 -17.75 -8.43
N THR A 24 -12.80 -19.01 -8.61
CA THR A 24 -13.61 -19.97 -9.36
C THR A 24 -14.72 -20.51 -8.47
N ALA A 25 -15.94 -20.12 -8.83
CA ALA A 25 -17.26 -20.71 -8.65
C ALA A 25 -17.43 -21.98 -7.78
N GLY A 26 -18.48 -21.95 -6.94
CA GLY A 26 -19.30 -23.12 -6.66
C GLY A 26 -19.53 -23.45 -5.19
N GLY A 27 -20.46 -22.76 -4.53
CA GLY A 27 -20.91 -23.12 -3.18
C GLY A 27 -22.26 -22.49 -2.84
N VAL A 28 -23.34 -23.18 -3.18
CA VAL A 28 -24.70 -22.85 -2.74
C VAL A 28 -24.80 -23.20 -1.25
N PHE A 29 -24.84 -22.18 -0.38
CA PHE A 29 -25.27 -22.37 1.01
C PHE A 29 -26.74 -21.98 1.13
N ALA A 30 -27.55 -22.97 1.49
CA ALA A 30 -28.95 -22.80 1.83
C ALA A 30 -29.08 -22.01 3.15
N VAL A 31 -29.85 -20.93 3.12
CA VAL A 31 -30.28 -20.23 4.33
C VAL A 31 -31.63 -20.82 4.74
N THR A 32 -31.63 -21.57 5.84
CA THR A 32 -32.85 -21.89 6.59
C THR A 32 -32.67 -21.39 8.02
N SER A 33 -33.42 -20.36 8.39
CA SER A 33 -33.80 -20.13 9.79
C SER A 33 -35.24 -19.67 9.84
N LEU A 34 -36.09 -20.62 10.25
CA LEU A 34 -37.45 -20.43 10.73
C LEU A 34 -37.45 -19.73 12.09
N GLY A 35 -38.54 -19.03 12.40
CA GLY A 35 -39.19 -19.22 13.70
C GLY A 35 -39.40 -17.98 14.57
N ASP A 36 -40.63 -17.47 14.52
CA ASP A 36 -41.31 -16.54 15.43
C ASP A 36 -41.24 -16.92 16.92
N GLY A 37 -41.41 -15.91 17.79
CA GLY A 37 -41.64 -16.14 19.22
C GLY A 37 -41.79 -14.86 20.05
N SER A 38 -42.94 -14.21 19.97
CA SER A 38 -43.39 -13.13 20.86
C SER A 38 -43.64 -13.63 22.31
N THR A 39 -43.21 -12.87 23.32
CA THR A 39 -43.81 -12.89 24.67
C THR A 39 -43.64 -11.54 25.36
N GLU A 40 -44.76 -10.86 25.59
CA GLU A 40 -44.90 -9.71 26.48
C GLU A 40 -44.71 -10.13 27.95
N ARG A 41 -44.05 -9.29 28.75
CA ARG A 41 -44.29 -9.24 30.20
C ARG A 41 -43.92 -7.85 30.72
N GLY A 42 -44.94 -7.11 31.16
CA GLY A 42 -44.80 -5.79 31.76
C GLY A 42 -44.19 -5.84 33.16
N THR A 43 -43.48 -4.78 33.53
CA THR A 43 -43.15 -4.45 34.92
C THR A 43 -43.01 -2.94 35.07
N GLU A 44 -44.02 -2.36 35.71
CA GLU A 44 -43.99 -1.33 36.76
C GLU A 44 -42.99 -0.15 36.66
N ALA A 45 -43.57 1.03 36.44
CA ALA A 45 -42.89 2.32 36.37
C ALA A 45 -42.53 2.87 37.77
N LYS A 46 -41.27 3.31 37.93
CA LYS A 46 -40.75 4.07 39.07
C LYS A 46 -40.53 5.54 38.64
N PRO A 47 -40.87 6.56 39.44
CA PRO A 47 -40.77 7.95 39.01
C PRO A 47 -39.31 8.43 38.90
N SER A 48 -39.07 9.17 37.81
CA SER A 48 -37.79 9.71 37.35
C SER A 48 -37.16 10.73 38.30
N PRO A 49 -35.83 10.70 38.51
CA PRO A 49 -35.10 11.88 38.96
C PRO A 49 -34.99 12.88 37.80
N SER A 50 -35.31 14.15 38.09
CA SER A 50 -35.20 15.27 37.15
C SER A 50 -33.75 15.47 36.72
N VAL A 51 -33.41 15.01 35.52
CA VAL A 51 -32.13 15.30 34.88
C VAL A 51 -32.18 16.74 34.38
N SER A 52 -31.46 17.64 35.05
CA SER A 52 -31.19 18.98 34.55
C SER A 52 -30.48 18.88 33.20
N SER A 53 -31.23 19.12 32.14
CA SER A 53 -30.75 19.25 30.77
C SER A 53 -29.89 20.50 30.66
N THR A 54 -28.60 20.34 30.94
CA THR A 54 -27.59 21.32 30.56
C THR A 54 -27.55 21.31 29.03
N THR A 55 -28.09 22.36 28.42
CA THR A 55 -28.02 22.60 26.98
C THR A 55 -26.56 22.90 26.60
N GLU A 56 -25.76 21.85 26.49
CA GLU A 56 -24.41 21.94 25.95
C GLU A 56 -24.53 22.28 24.47
N SER A 57 -24.11 23.50 24.11
CA SER A 57 -24.07 23.94 22.72
C SER A 57 -23.28 22.93 21.88
N PRO A 58 -23.78 22.51 20.70
CA PRO A 58 -23.12 21.48 19.91
C PRO A 58 -21.70 21.94 19.56
N ARG A 59 -20.71 21.28 20.16
CA ARG A 59 -19.30 21.45 19.80
C ARG A 59 -19.19 21.13 18.31
N LYS A 60 -18.83 22.11 17.48
CA LYS A 60 -18.51 21.87 16.06
C LYS A 60 -17.34 20.90 16.02
N VAL A 61 -17.62 19.62 15.78
CA VAL A 61 -16.58 18.61 15.56
C VAL A 61 -15.88 19.00 14.26
N LYS A 62 -14.59 19.34 14.35
CA LYS A 62 -13.79 19.65 13.17
C LYS A 62 -13.71 18.39 12.31
N GLU A 63 -14.29 18.47 11.12
CA GLU A 63 -14.23 17.40 10.12
C GLU A 63 -12.83 17.41 9.47
N TYR A 64 -12.25 16.22 9.30
CA TYR A 64 -10.90 16.06 8.74
C TYR A 64 -10.96 15.29 7.42
N THR A 65 -10.08 15.68 6.50
CA THR A 65 -9.76 14.99 5.25
C THR A 65 -8.27 14.61 5.26
N PRO A 66 -7.79 13.69 4.41
CA PRO A 66 -6.36 13.42 4.33
C PRO A 66 -5.51 14.66 4.02
N ALA A 67 -6.01 15.63 3.25
CA ALA A 67 -5.32 16.87 2.90
C ALA A 67 -5.24 17.89 4.05
N THR A 68 -6.21 17.86 4.97
CA THR A 68 -6.32 18.85 6.07
C THR A 68 -5.84 18.32 7.42
N ALA A 69 -5.68 17.00 7.55
CA ALA A 69 -5.13 16.37 8.73
C ALA A 69 -3.60 16.49 8.79
N PRO A 70 -2.99 16.41 9.99
CA PRO A 70 -1.53 16.33 10.11
C PRO A 70 -0.96 15.18 9.28
N ARG A 71 0.11 15.47 8.53
CA ARG A 71 0.83 14.47 7.73
C ARG A 71 1.65 13.54 8.64
N LEU A 72 1.81 12.30 8.21
CA LEU A 72 2.67 11.32 8.87
C LEU A 72 4.15 11.59 8.53
N SER A 73 4.98 11.75 9.56
CA SER A 73 6.43 11.95 9.42
C SER A 73 7.18 10.63 9.51
N LEU A 74 7.45 10.02 8.36
CA LEU A 74 8.05 8.69 8.27
C LEU A 74 9.36 8.56 9.05
N LEU A 75 9.57 7.38 9.63
CA LEU A 75 10.80 7.04 10.30
C LEU A 75 11.92 6.87 9.28
N LYS A 76 13.14 7.26 9.68
CA LYS A 76 14.34 6.95 8.90
C LYS A 76 14.75 5.49 9.16
N PRO A 77 15.25 4.78 8.15
CA PRO A 77 15.82 3.45 8.34
C PRO A 77 17.05 3.52 9.25
N LYS A 78 17.30 2.46 10.03
CA LYS A 78 18.50 2.34 10.88
C LYS A 78 19.71 1.85 10.11
N SER A 79 19.48 1.14 9.01
CA SER A 79 20.51 0.55 8.15
C SER A 79 20.14 0.69 6.68
N ASN A 80 21.05 0.29 5.80
CA ASN A 80 20.81 0.17 4.36
C ASN A 80 21.37 -1.17 3.90
N ALA A 81 20.63 -1.86 3.05
CA ALA A 81 21.07 -3.09 2.39
C ALA A 81 20.81 -2.92 0.90
N ASP A 82 21.82 -3.11 0.05
CA ASP A 82 21.68 -3.02 -1.41
C ASP A 82 20.99 -1.73 -1.92
N GLY A 83 21.21 -0.60 -1.25
CA GLY A 83 20.62 0.69 -1.61
C GLY A 83 19.21 0.92 -1.04
N ILE A 84 18.58 -0.07 -0.41
CA ILE A 84 17.25 0.06 0.20
C ILE A 84 17.36 0.20 1.73
N GLY A 85 16.61 1.13 2.32
CA GLY A 85 16.63 1.39 3.76
C GLY A 85 16.00 0.24 4.55
N THR A 86 16.61 -0.19 5.65
CA THR A 86 16.16 -1.34 6.47
C THR A 86 16.28 -1.04 7.97
N GLY A 87 15.84 -1.99 8.81
CA GLY A 87 15.97 -1.91 10.26
C GLY A 87 14.93 -0.99 10.91
N PHE A 88 13.72 -0.96 10.36
CA PHE A 88 12.62 -0.21 10.94
C PHE A 88 12.17 -0.87 12.25
N GLU A 89 11.72 -0.06 13.21
CA GLU A 89 11.30 -0.58 14.52
C GLU A 89 10.00 -1.41 14.44
N TYR A 90 9.82 -2.29 15.42
CA TYR A 90 8.60 -3.08 15.56
C TYR A 90 7.43 -2.22 16.06
N SER A 91 6.80 -1.51 15.13
CA SER A 91 5.58 -0.73 15.37
C SER A 91 4.79 -0.62 14.06
N SER A 92 3.49 -0.31 14.15
CA SER A 92 2.69 -0.03 12.95
C SER A 92 3.28 1.12 12.13
N PHE A 93 3.89 2.09 12.80
CA PHE A 93 4.56 3.21 12.16
C PHE A 93 5.89 2.82 11.50
N GLY A 94 6.64 1.91 12.11
CA GLY A 94 7.80 1.26 11.49
C GLY A 94 7.41 0.51 10.22
N ALA A 95 6.31 -0.25 10.24
CA ALA A 95 5.81 -0.94 9.05
C ALA A 95 5.39 0.02 7.94
N THR A 96 4.66 1.09 8.27
CA THR A 96 4.31 2.15 7.31
C THR A 96 5.56 2.77 6.69
N SER A 97 6.56 3.10 7.51
CA SER A 97 7.80 3.72 7.04
C SER A 97 8.62 2.78 6.17
N ALA A 98 8.67 1.50 6.53
CA ALA A 98 9.30 0.45 5.73
C ALA A 98 8.63 0.32 4.36
N ALA A 99 7.30 0.19 4.30
CA ALA A 99 6.58 0.05 3.04
C ALA A 99 6.84 1.21 2.08
N VAL A 100 6.79 2.46 2.58
CA VAL A 100 7.08 3.65 1.78
C VAL A 100 8.53 3.64 1.31
N SER A 101 9.48 3.44 2.22
CA SER A 101 10.90 3.42 1.87
C SER A 101 11.24 2.32 0.86
N TYR A 102 10.57 1.17 0.94
CA TYR A 102 10.76 0.08 -0.01
C TYR A 102 10.20 0.46 -1.38
N TRP A 103 8.96 0.93 -1.42
CA TRP A 103 8.30 1.26 -2.68
C TRP A 103 8.97 2.41 -3.44
N GLU A 104 9.50 3.40 -2.70
CA GLU A 104 10.24 4.52 -3.29
C GLU A 104 11.67 4.17 -3.70
N GLY A 105 12.30 3.23 -2.98
CA GLY A 105 13.71 2.87 -3.17
C GLY A 105 13.99 1.74 -4.17
N LEU A 106 12.95 1.01 -4.60
CA LEU A 106 13.12 -0.08 -5.57
C LEU A 106 13.58 0.43 -6.94
N ASP A 107 14.60 -0.22 -7.49
CA ASP A 107 14.99 -0.04 -8.88
C ASP A 107 13.98 -0.76 -9.78
N LEU A 108 13.41 0.00 -10.71
CA LEU A 108 12.32 -0.44 -11.57
C LEU A 108 12.80 -0.85 -12.95
N LEU A 109 14.08 -0.65 -13.26
CA LEU A 109 14.64 -0.96 -14.56
C LEU A 109 15.86 -1.86 -14.48
N ASP A 110 16.64 -1.92 -13.42
CA ASP A 110 17.77 -2.84 -13.32
C ASP A 110 17.33 -4.11 -12.59
N ASP A 111 17.12 -5.21 -13.33
CA ASP A 111 16.62 -6.46 -12.72
C ASP A 111 17.66 -7.13 -11.79
N VAL A 112 18.96 -6.82 -11.97
CA VAL A 112 20.04 -7.32 -11.11
C VAL A 112 20.05 -6.56 -9.78
N ILE A 113 19.91 -5.23 -9.80
CA ILE A 113 19.76 -4.41 -8.59
C ILE A 113 18.45 -4.76 -7.90
N ALA A 114 17.34 -4.84 -8.64
CA ALA A 114 16.04 -5.21 -8.10
C ALA A 114 16.08 -6.56 -7.40
N HIS A 115 16.76 -7.57 -7.96
CA HIS A 115 16.91 -8.87 -7.30
C HIS A 115 17.61 -8.75 -5.93
N LYS A 116 18.67 -7.95 -5.83
CA LYS A 116 19.37 -7.71 -4.55
C LYS A 116 18.47 -6.99 -3.55
N GLN A 117 17.80 -5.94 -3.98
CA GLN A 117 16.87 -5.19 -3.13
C GLN A 117 15.70 -6.05 -2.64
N TRP A 118 15.09 -6.83 -3.53
CA TRP A 118 14.03 -7.79 -3.16
C TRP A 118 14.55 -8.86 -2.21
N THR A 119 15.77 -9.35 -2.40
CA THR A 119 16.41 -10.27 -1.44
C THR A 119 16.59 -9.63 -0.06
N ALA A 120 16.95 -8.35 0.00
CA ALA A 120 17.15 -7.64 1.25
C ALA A 120 15.86 -7.39 2.05
N ILE A 121 14.72 -7.22 1.36
CA ILE A 121 13.44 -6.85 1.97
C ILE A 121 12.44 -8.00 2.04
N ALA A 122 12.64 -9.12 1.34
CA ALA A 122 11.73 -10.27 1.42
C ALA A 122 11.86 -11.01 2.75
N ALA A 123 10.74 -11.56 3.22
CA ALA A 123 10.71 -12.41 4.39
C ALA A 123 11.44 -13.73 4.08
N LYS A 124 12.24 -14.23 5.02
CA LYS A 124 13.06 -15.44 4.84
C LYS A 124 12.23 -16.67 4.46
N ASP A 125 10.98 -16.72 4.89
CA ASP A 125 10.04 -17.80 4.60
C ASP A 125 9.07 -17.50 3.46
N SER A 126 9.36 -16.48 2.64
CA SER A 126 8.63 -16.15 1.41
C SER A 126 9.60 -15.87 0.24
N PRO A 127 10.48 -16.83 -0.13
CA PRO A 127 11.45 -16.65 -1.22
C PRO A 127 10.79 -16.30 -2.57
N GLU A 128 9.55 -16.75 -2.80
CA GLU A 128 8.77 -16.42 -4.00
C GLU A 128 8.46 -14.92 -4.13
N THR A 129 8.52 -14.15 -3.04
CA THR A 129 8.42 -12.69 -3.07
C THR A 129 9.52 -12.09 -3.94
N ILE A 130 10.73 -12.66 -3.90
CA ILE A 130 11.88 -12.18 -4.67
C ILE A 130 11.61 -12.39 -6.16
N ASP A 131 11.21 -13.60 -6.54
CA ASP A 131 10.93 -13.96 -7.94
C ASP A 131 9.80 -13.12 -8.53
N GLN A 132 8.73 -12.90 -7.76
CA GLN A 132 7.61 -12.05 -8.17
C GLN A 132 8.06 -10.60 -8.37
N GLY A 133 8.78 -10.04 -7.40
CA GLY A 133 9.29 -8.68 -7.47
C GLY A 133 10.19 -8.44 -8.67
N VAL A 134 11.12 -9.37 -8.93
CA VAL A 134 12.00 -9.31 -10.11
C VAL A 134 11.20 -9.48 -11.40
N SER A 135 10.23 -10.40 -11.44
CA SER A 135 9.38 -10.59 -12.62
C SER A 135 8.60 -9.34 -13.00
N GLU A 136 8.11 -8.56 -12.02
CA GLU A 136 7.41 -7.31 -12.30
C GLU A 136 8.34 -6.24 -12.91
N VAL A 137 9.60 -6.17 -12.47
CA VAL A 137 10.62 -5.31 -13.09
C VAL A 137 10.87 -5.73 -14.54
N ARG A 138 11.00 -7.04 -14.81
CA ARG A 138 11.17 -7.55 -16.19
C ARG A 138 9.99 -7.21 -17.09
N LYS A 139 8.75 -7.40 -16.59
CA LYS A 139 7.53 -7.02 -17.31
C LYS A 139 7.47 -5.53 -17.61
N LEU A 140 7.88 -4.67 -16.66
CA LEU A 140 7.94 -3.23 -16.90
C LEU A 140 8.95 -2.90 -18.00
N ARG A 141 10.16 -3.49 -17.95
CA ARG A 141 11.18 -3.33 -19.00
C ARG A 141 10.63 -3.71 -20.37
N GLU A 142 10.01 -4.88 -20.49
CA GLU A 142 9.39 -5.33 -21.74
C GLU A 142 8.27 -4.39 -22.19
N GLY A 143 7.43 -3.93 -21.27
CA GLY A 143 6.35 -2.99 -21.53
C GLY A 143 6.80 -1.64 -22.10
N VAL A 144 8.03 -1.22 -21.79
CA VAL A 144 8.65 0.00 -22.36
C VAL A 144 9.61 -0.31 -23.52
N GLY A 145 9.62 -1.54 -24.03
CA GLY A 145 10.40 -1.95 -25.20
C GLY A 145 11.88 -2.24 -24.92
N LEU A 146 12.26 -2.46 -23.66
CA LEU A 146 13.60 -2.90 -23.26
C LEU A 146 13.68 -4.43 -23.20
N PRO A 147 14.88 -5.01 -23.31
CA PRO A 147 15.09 -6.42 -23.02
C PRO A 147 14.65 -6.75 -21.57
N PRO A 148 14.09 -7.94 -21.29
CA PRO A 148 13.56 -8.29 -19.98
C PRO A 148 14.61 -8.26 -18.85
N SER A 149 15.89 -8.35 -19.18
CA SER A 149 17.00 -8.30 -18.21
C SER A 149 18.08 -7.32 -18.67
N GLY A 150 18.89 -6.87 -17.72
CA GLY A 150 19.99 -5.93 -17.92
C GLY A 150 19.85 -4.67 -17.06
N GLY A 151 20.90 -3.86 -17.06
CA GLY A 151 20.91 -2.62 -16.29
C GLY A 151 19.91 -1.57 -16.80
N THR A 152 19.71 -0.55 -15.97
CA THR A 152 18.97 0.66 -16.34
C THR A 152 19.68 1.35 -17.52
N PRO A 153 18.98 1.60 -18.65
CA PRO A 153 19.57 2.30 -19.78
C PRO A 153 20.05 3.71 -19.40
N ASP A 154 21.18 4.12 -19.96
CA ASP A 154 21.74 5.45 -19.70
C ASP A 154 20.74 6.56 -20.01
N GLY A 155 20.61 7.49 -19.07
CA GLY A 155 19.79 8.68 -19.24
C GLY A 155 18.29 8.45 -19.04
N ILE A 156 17.85 7.30 -18.51
CA ILE A 156 16.48 7.11 -18.01
C ILE A 156 16.53 6.92 -16.50
N THR A 157 15.72 7.69 -15.77
CA THR A 157 15.55 7.51 -14.32
C THR A 157 14.07 7.44 -13.99
N PHE A 158 13.72 6.64 -12.97
CA PHE A 158 12.39 6.64 -12.39
C PHE A 158 12.43 7.16 -10.97
N SER A 159 11.41 7.93 -10.61
CA SER A 159 11.16 8.34 -9.23
C SER A 159 9.74 7.97 -8.86
N THR A 160 9.59 7.27 -7.74
CA THR A 160 8.29 6.98 -7.13
C THR A 160 8.10 7.91 -5.93
N ASN A 161 6.90 8.43 -5.78
CA ASN A 161 6.53 9.37 -4.73
C ASN A 161 5.26 8.88 -4.03
N VAL A 162 5.35 8.40 -2.79
CA VAL A 162 4.18 7.98 -2.03
C VAL A 162 3.54 9.20 -1.38
N LYS A 163 2.27 9.46 -1.70
CA LYS A 163 1.52 10.63 -1.23
C LYS A 163 0.73 10.34 0.03
N ALA A 164 0.18 9.14 0.12
CA ALA A 164 -0.64 8.72 1.24
C ALA A 164 -0.54 7.23 1.49
N VAL A 165 -0.88 6.84 2.72
CA VAL A 165 -0.82 5.46 3.20
C VAL A 165 -2.06 5.11 4.01
N LEU A 166 -2.40 3.83 4.01
CA LEU A 166 -3.38 3.21 4.90
C LEU A 166 -2.81 1.87 5.35
N THR A 167 -2.62 1.70 6.67
CA THR A 167 -2.07 0.47 7.25
C THR A 167 -3.14 -0.29 8.01
N ARG A 168 -3.20 -1.61 7.84
CA ARG A 168 -4.10 -2.51 8.58
C ARG A 168 -3.37 -3.78 9.00
N SER A 169 -3.62 -4.24 10.21
CA SER A 169 -3.19 -5.58 10.63
C SER A 169 -4.00 -6.67 9.91
N LEU A 170 -3.33 -7.74 9.50
CA LEU A 170 -3.93 -8.96 8.93
C LEU A 170 -3.99 -10.11 9.95
N ASP A 171 -3.48 -9.89 11.16
CA ASP A 171 -3.57 -10.79 12.28
C ASP A 171 -3.82 -10.06 13.62
N LYS A 172 -3.86 -10.83 14.71
CA LYS A 172 -4.12 -10.30 16.05
C LYS A 172 -2.86 -9.81 16.76
N SER A 173 -1.67 -10.29 16.37
CA SER A 173 -0.42 -9.86 17.02
C SER A 173 0.07 -8.52 16.48
N GLY A 174 -0.32 -8.15 15.25
CA GLY A 174 0.23 -7.00 14.56
C GLY A 174 1.53 -7.31 13.84
N ASP A 175 1.98 -8.57 13.82
CA ASP A 175 3.20 -8.99 13.12
C ASP A 175 3.03 -8.99 11.61
N ILE A 176 1.80 -9.05 11.13
CA ILE A 176 1.48 -9.06 9.71
C ILE A 176 0.57 -7.88 9.40
N VAL A 177 1.02 -6.98 8.55
CA VAL A 177 0.25 -5.81 8.13
C VAL A 177 0.17 -5.71 6.62
N VAL A 178 -0.92 -5.14 6.11
CA VAL A 178 -0.98 -4.62 4.74
C VAL A 178 -0.86 -3.10 4.80
N VAL A 179 0.05 -2.56 3.98
CA VAL A 179 0.20 -1.12 3.81
C VAL A 179 -0.21 -0.78 2.38
N TRP A 180 -1.35 -0.12 2.25
CA TRP A 180 -1.82 0.48 1.01
C TRP A 180 -1.14 1.82 0.83
N MET A 181 -0.76 2.13 -0.41
CA MET A 181 -0.04 3.34 -0.79
C MET A 181 -0.72 3.96 -2.00
N SER A 182 -0.97 5.27 -1.94
CA SER A 182 -1.28 6.08 -3.11
C SER A 182 -0.01 6.78 -3.54
N TYR A 183 0.39 6.64 -4.80
CA TYR A 183 1.68 7.12 -5.28
C TYR A 183 1.60 7.73 -6.67
N ASP A 184 2.58 8.57 -6.96
CA ASP A 184 2.90 9.03 -8.31
C ASP A 184 4.23 8.41 -8.75
N ARG A 185 4.41 8.20 -10.05
CA ARG A 185 5.67 7.74 -10.61
C ARG A 185 5.97 8.49 -11.89
N PHE A 186 7.19 9.01 -11.95
CA PHE A 186 7.69 9.82 -13.04
C PHE A 186 8.87 9.11 -13.70
N ALA A 187 8.93 9.18 -15.01
CA ALA A 187 10.12 8.87 -15.77
C ALA A 187 10.83 10.19 -16.11
N THR A 188 12.16 10.23 -16.07
CA THR A 188 12.92 11.36 -16.58
C THR A 188 13.91 10.85 -17.61
N ILE A 189 13.92 11.48 -18.78
CA ILE A 189 14.83 11.16 -19.87
C ILE A 189 15.81 12.31 -20.04
N ARG A 190 17.11 12.01 -19.99
CA ARG A 190 18.20 12.97 -20.15
C ARG A 190 18.03 13.73 -21.47
N GLY A 191 17.98 15.06 -21.38
CA GLY A 191 17.79 15.95 -22.52
C GLY A 191 16.35 16.14 -22.98
N LYS A 192 15.38 15.40 -22.42
CA LYS A 192 13.94 15.59 -22.68
C LYS A 192 13.15 16.07 -21.45
N GLY A 193 13.65 15.82 -20.25
CA GLY A 193 12.97 16.19 -19.01
C GLY A 193 12.07 15.06 -18.49
N ALA A 194 11.10 15.42 -17.65
CA ALA A 194 10.09 14.50 -17.14
C ALA A 194 9.19 13.98 -18.27
N ASP A 195 8.59 12.82 -18.09
CA ASP A 195 7.64 12.24 -19.02
C ASP A 195 6.32 13.03 -19.07
N ASP A 196 5.69 13.04 -20.25
CA ASP A 196 4.44 13.77 -20.49
C ASP A 196 3.22 13.09 -19.84
N ASP A 197 3.34 11.80 -19.49
CA ASP A 197 2.25 10.94 -19.01
C ASP A 197 2.68 10.10 -17.79
N PRO A 198 3.03 10.75 -16.66
CA PRO A 198 3.43 10.05 -15.46
C PRO A 198 2.24 9.30 -14.86
N LEU A 199 2.53 8.19 -14.16
CA LEU A 199 1.52 7.54 -13.33
C LEU A 199 1.17 8.45 -12.17
N ARG A 200 -0.13 8.73 -12.00
CA ARG A 200 -0.63 9.61 -10.95
C ARG A 200 -1.78 8.96 -10.22
N ASP A 201 -1.79 9.16 -8.90
CA ASP A 201 -2.85 8.67 -8.02
C ASP A 201 -3.04 7.15 -8.06
N GLU A 202 -1.99 6.42 -8.44
CA GLU A 202 -2.01 4.96 -8.48
C GLU A 202 -2.09 4.39 -7.07
N THR A 203 -2.75 3.24 -6.93
CA THR A 203 -2.89 2.56 -5.64
C THR A 203 -2.26 1.18 -5.71
N THR A 204 -1.38 0.89 -4.75
CA THR A 204 -0.76 -0.43 -4.57
C THR A 204 -0.72 -0.80 -3.09
N ASN A 205 -0.23 -2.00 -2.79
CA ASN A 205 0.03 -2.42 -1.42
C ASN A 205 1.26 -3.31 -1.30
N LEU A 206 1.83 -3.34 -0.10
CA LEU A 206 2.77 -4.35 0.33
C LEU A 206 2.21 -5.04 1.58
N ILE A 207 2.36 -6.36 1.66
CA ILE A 207 2.14 -7.11 2.90
C ILE A 207 3.50 -7.23 3.58
N LEU A 208 3.59 -6.71 4.79
CA LEU A 208 4.79 -6.75 5.61
C LEU A 208 4.61 -7.70 6.77
N LYS A 209 5.70 -8.38 7.11
CA LYS A 209 5.83 -9.31 8.21
C LYS A 209 7.02 -8.92 9.07
N TRP A 210 6.82 -8.86 10.37
CA TRP A 210 7.91 -8.69 11.31
C TRP A 210 8.77 -9.96 11.35
N ASP A 211 10.09 -9.82 11.15
CA ASP A 211 11.03 -10.96 11.12
C ASP A 211 11.91 -11.10 12.38
N GLY A 212 11.62 -10.30 13.40
CA GLY A 212 12.41 -10.19 14.63
C GLY A 212 13.35 -8.99 14.66
N SER A 213 13.73 -8.45 13.51
CA SER A 213 14.67 -7.31 13.40
C SER A 213 14.20 -6.18 12.49
N ASP A 214 13.36 -6.50 11.52
CA ASP A 214 12.90 -5.56 10.50
C ASP A 214 11.53 -5.98 9.97
N TRP A 215 10.87 -5.06 9.26
CA TRP A 215 9.67 -5.38 8.48
C TRP A 215 10.07 -5.92 7.12
N LYS A 216 9.58 -7.11 6.75
CA LYS A 216 9.91 -7.77 5.49
C LYS A 216 8.67 -7.98 4.62
N VAL A 217 8.80 -7.82 3.31
CA VAL A 217 7.74 -8.10 2.35
C VAL A 217 7.48 -9.59 2.26
N THR A 218 6.21 -9.99 2.23
CA THR A 218 5.80 -11.37 2.02
C THR A 218 4.67 -11.43 1.01
N THR A 219 4.62 -12.50 0.22
CA THR A 219 3.54 -12.80 -0.71
C THR A 219 2.83 -14.12 -0.34
N GLU A 220 3.09 -14.64 0.85
CA GLU A 220 2.49 -15.89 1.34
C GLU A 220 0.96 -15.88 1.18
N ALA A 221 0.42 -16.90 0.50
CA ALA A 221 -0.98 -16.96 0.11
C ALA A 221 -1.98 -16.77 1.28
N LYS A 222 -1.63 -17.26 2.48
CA LYS A 222 -2.46 -17.16 3.68
C LYS A 222 -2.68 -15.72 4.16
N TYR A 223 -1.79 -14.80 3.81
CA TYR A 223 -1.93 -13.37 4.12
C TYR A 223 -2.54 -12.61 2.96
N THR A 224 -2.11 -12.92 1.73
CA THR A 224 -2.68 -12.37 0.49
C THR A 224 -4.21 -12.60 0.43
N ALA A 225 -4.68 -13.79 0.82
CA ALA A 225 -6.11 -14.11 0.87
C ALA A 225 -6.93 -13.28 1.89
N LYS A 226 -6.27 -12.62 2.85
CA LYS A 226 -6.92 -11.77 3.86
C LYS A 226 -6.96 -10.29 3.44
N VAL A 227 -6.22 -9.92 2.39
CA VAL A 227 -6.17 -8.53 1.92
C VAL A 227 -7.54 -8.15 1.38
N THR A 228 -8.15 -7.15 2.02
CA THR A 228 -9.38 -6.51 1.53
C THR A 228 -9.03 -5.12 1.03
N GLY A 229 -9.44 -4.84 -0.21
CA GLY A 229 -9.15 -3.56 -0.87
C GLY A 229 -9.59 -2.36 -0.03
N PRO A 230 -8.84 -1.25 -0.04
CA PRO A 230 -9.22 -0.06 0.68
C PRO A 230 -10.36 0.62 -0.08
N ARG A 231 -11.07 1.53 0.58
CA ARG A 231 -11.76 2.58 -0.18
C ARG A 231 -10.69 3.41 -0.89
N SER A 232 -10.96 3.80 -2.14
CA SER A 232 -10.04 4.61 -2.94
C SER A 232 -9.58 5.84 -2.17
N TYR A 233 -8.31 6.18 -2.33
CA TYR A 233 -7.77 7.41 -1.78
C TYR A 233 -8.39 8.61 -2.50
N ALA A 234 -8.76 9.63 -1.72
CA ALA A 234 -9.10 10.95 -2.23
C ALA A 234 -8.70 11.99 -1.17
N PRO A 235 -7.84 12.97 -1.50
CA PRO A 235 -7.24 13.89 -0.53
C PRO A 235 -8.26 14.75 0.21
N ASP A 236 -9.37 15.08 -0.44
CA ASP A 236 -10.43 15.93 0.13
C ASP A 236 -11.62 15.12 0.65
N SER A 237 -11.52 13.78 0.67
CA SER A 237 -12.61 12.92 1.10
C SER A 237 -12.52 12.61 2.60
N LYS A 238 -13.53 13.07 3.35
CA LYS A 238 -13.73 12.64 4.74
C LYS A 238 -13.83 11.13 4.91
N TRP A 239 -14.33 10.43 3.89
CA TRP A 239 -14.48 8.98 3.91
C TRP A 239 -13.13 8.28 3.74
N ALA A 240 -12.21 8.86 2.96
CA ALA A 240 -10.85 8.37 2.87
C ALA A 240 -10.14 8.54 4.23
N PHE A 241 -10.30 9.70 4.89
CA PHE A 241 -9.77 9.92 6.23
C PHE A 241 -10.33 8.93 7.25
N ALA A 242 -11.65 8.75 7.27
CA ALA A 242 -12.34 7.81 8.15
C ALA A 242 -11.95 6.35 7.89
N ALA A 243 -11.62 5.99 6.64
CA ALA A 243 -11.10 4.67 6.28
C ALA A 243 -9.65 4.41 6.76
N GLY A 244 -8.95 5.47 7.19
CA GLY A 244 -7.59 5.39 7.73
C GLY A 244 -6.51 5.97 6.83
N TRP A 245 -6.85 6.54 5.66
CA TRP A 245 -5.85 7.18 4.81
C TRP A 245 -5.23 8.40 5.49
N ARG A 246 -3.92 8.51 5.40
CA ARG A 246 -3.15 9.66 5.89
C ARG A 246 -2.11 10.05 4.84
N GLN A 247 -1.95 11.36 4.60
CA GLN A 247 -0.84 11.84 3.78
C GLN A 247 0.48 11.64 4.53
N VAL A 248 1.55 11.34 3.79
CA VAL A 248 2.91 11.29 4.33
C VAL A 248 3.66 12.59 4.01
N SER A 249 4.54 13.04 4.89
CA SER A 249 5.41 14.19 4.64
C SER A 249 6.68 13.72 3.93
N GLY A 250 7.00 14.30 2.78
CA GLY A 250 8.17 13.90 2.00
C GLY A 250 7.88 13.51 0.55
N GLY A 251 6.62 13.60 0.13
CA GLY A 251 6.28 13.69 -1.29
C GLY A 251 6.78 14.99 -1.91
#